data_AF-A0A1G7YHH8-F1
#
_entry.id   AF-A0A1G7YHH8-F1
#
_cell.length_a   1.000
_cell.length_b   1.000
_cell.length_c   1.000
_cell.angle_alpha   90.00
_cell.angle_beta   90.00
_cell.angle_gamma   90.00
#
_symmetry.space_group_name_H-M   'P 1'
#
loop_
_entity.id
_entity.type
_entity.pdbx_description
1 polymer ?
#
loop_
_entity_poly.entity_id
_entity_poly.type
_entity_poly.pdbx_seq_one_letter_code
_entity_poly.pdbx_strand_id
1 'polypeptide(L)'
;MTAVHAVPDAGPLTRRQHALLRFSARHALAGTGYDRQRLAIWEAFGIGVLRYRQQLMAAVRHPGAEAAEPAEVRRLRRLLDRRAHRGGVHPPETRST
;
A
#
# COMPACT_ATOMS: atom_id res chain seq x y z
N MET A 1 10.81 29.90 -8.93
CA MET A 1 9.46 29.65 -8.41
C MET A 1 9.19 28.16 -8.53
N THR A 2 9.43 27.41 -7.46
CA THR A 2 9.31 25.96 -7.45
C THR A 2 7.84 25.60 -7.40
N ALA A 3 7.34 24.88 -8.41
CA ALA A 3 5.99 24.35 -8.43
C ALA A 3 5.79 23.48 -7.20
N VAL A 4 5.06 24.01 -6.22
CA VAL A 4 4.51 23.23 -5.13
C VAL A 4 3.56 22.26 -5.81
N HIS A 5 4.00 21.02 -6.02
CA HIS A 5 3.10 19.92 -6.29
C HIS A 5 2.20 19.84 -5.06
N ALA A 6 1.10 20.60 -5.09
CA ALA A 6 0.01 20.44 -4.15
C ALA A 6 -0.36 18.97 -4.28
N VAL A 7 0.02 18.19 -3.26
CA VAL A 7 -0.58 16.88 -3.04
C VAL A 7 -2.06 17.19 -3.05
N PRO A 8 -2.82 16.73 -4.07
CA PRO A 8 -4.23 17.07 -4.15
C PRO A 8 -4.79 16.70 -2.79
N ASP A 9 -5.53 17.64 -2.19
CA ASP A 9 -6.17 17.50 -0.88
C ASP A 9 -6.90 16.16 -0.92
N ALA A 10 -6.18 15.13 -0.47
CA ALA A 10 -6.62 13.77 -0.62
C ALA A 10 -7.56 13.70 0.55
N GLY A 11 -8.81 14.03 0.25
CA GLY A 11 -9.86 14.25 1.23
C GLY A 11 -10.00 13.06 2.18
N PRO A 12 -10.96 13.07 3.10
CA PRO A 12 -11.07 12.01 4.09
C PRO A 12 -11.06 10.63 3.42
N LEU A 13 -10.30 9.70 3.99
CA LEU A 13 -10.24 8.32 3.54
C LEU A 13 -11.65 7.79 3.33
N THR A 14 -11.88 7.17 2.19
CA THR A 14 -13.16 6.52 1.92
C THR A 14 -13.40 5.38 2.91
N ARG A 15 -14.67 5.05 3.18
CA ARG A 15 -15.03 3.88 4.01
C ARG A 15 -14.35 2.60 3.54
N ARG A 16 -14.19 2.45 2.21
CA ARG A 16 -13.52 1.30 1.60
C ARG A 16 -12.03 1.26 1.96
N GLN A 17 -11.32 2.39 1.88
CA GLN A 17 -9.90 2.46 2.25
C GLN A 17 -9.69 2.18 3.74
N HIS A 18 -10.54 2.71 4.62
CA HIS A 18 -10.54 2.35 6.04
C HIS A 18 -10.72 0.84 6.24
N ALA A 19 -11.69 0.22 5.56
CA ALA A 19 -11.93 -1.22 5.69
C ALA A 19 -10.72 -2.06 5.23
N LEU A 20 -10.05 -1.66 4.14
CA LEU A 20 -8.85 -2.32 3.63
C LEU A 20 -7.70 -2.31 4.65
N LEU A 21 -7.42 -1.13 5.22
CA LEU A 21 -6.35 -0.94 6.23
C LEU A 21 -6.66 -1.69 7.53
N ARG A 22 -7.90 -1.59 8.02
CA ARG A 22 -8.34 -2.33 9.23
C ARG A 22 -8.30 -3.84 9.03
N PHE A 23 -8.60 -4.33 7.84
CA PHE A 23 -8.50 -5.75 7.54
C PHE A 23 -7.04 -6.21 7.50
N SER A 24 -6.13 -5.46 6.86
CA SER A 24 -4.71 -5.83 6.83
C SER A 24 -4.09 -5.87 8.22
N ALA A 25 -4.43 -4.89 9.08
CA ALA A 25 -3.95 -4.83 10.46
C ALA A 25 -4.41 -6.05 11.29
N ARG A 26 -5.68 -6.42 11.19
CA ARG A 26 -6.26 -7.56 11.93
C ARG A 26 -5.78 -8.92 11.44
N HIS A 27 -5.63 -9.07 10.12
CA HIS A 27 -5.27 -10.36 9.52
C HIS A 27 -3.78 -10.55 9.32
N ALA A 28 -2.94 -9.64 9.85
CA ALA A 28 -1.47 -9.64 9.82
C ALA A 28 -0.94 -10.64 8.79
N LEU A 29 -1.07 -10.29 7.51
CA LEU A 29 -0.99 -11.21 6.36
C LEU A 29 0.39 -11.88 6.17
N ALA A 30 1.32 -11.65 7.11
CA ALA A 30 2.59 -12.34 7.21
C ALA A 30 2.42 -13.62 8.05
N GLY A 31 2.42 -14.78 7.39
CA GLY A 31 2.48 -16.08 8.06
C GLY A 31 1.20 -16.92 8.00
N THR A 32 0.09 -16.37 7.49
CA THR A 32 -1.10 -17.18 7.18
C THR A 32 -0.96 -17.83 5.80
N GLY A 33 -1.38 -19.09 5.67
CA GLY A 33 -1.35 -19.80 4.38
C GLY A 33 -2.15 -19.05 3.30
N TYR A 34 -1.65 -19.10 2.07
CA TYR A 34 -2.21 -18.34 0.94
C TYR A 34 -3.71 -18.55 0.73
N ASP A 35 -4.20 -19.79 0.88
CA ASP A 35 -5.64 -20.10 0.70
C ASP A 35 -6.51 -19.48 1.79
N ARG A 36 -6.04 -19.46 3.04
CA ARG A 36 -6.77 -18.82 4.15
C ARG A 36 -6.86 -17.31 3.95
N GLN A 37 -5.77 -16.70 3.48
CA GLN A 37 -5.76 -15.29 3.11
C GLN A 37 -6.72 -15.02 1.92
N ARG A 38 -6.68 -15.88 0.89
CA ARG A 38 -7.54 -15.75 -0.29
C ARG A 38 -9.02 -15.81 0.09
N LEU A 39 -9.41 -16.79 0.89
CA LEU A 39 -10.79 -16.96 1.34
C LEU A 39 -11.23 -15.76 2.19
N ALA A 40 -10.44 -15.35 3.19
CA ALA A 40 -10.80 -14.22 4.05
C ALA A 40 -10.95 -12.90 3.27
N ILE A 41 -10.12 -12.67 2.25
CA ILE A 41 -10.25 -11.49 1.38
C ILE A 41 -11.53 -11.59 0.53
N TRP A 42 -11.82 -12.77 -0.02
CA TRP A 42 -13.02 -12.98 -0.82
C TRP A 42 -14.29 -12.76 0.01
N GLU A 43 -14.35 -13.33 1.20
CA GLU A 43 -15.49 -13.16 2.13
C GLU A 43 -15.69 -11.71 2.56
N ALA A 44 -14.61 -10.98 2.86
CA ALA A 44 -14.71 -9.61 3.35
C ALA A 44 -15.01 -8.58 2.25
N PHE A 45 -14.55 -8.82 1.02
CA PHE A 45 -14.49 -7.78 -0.01
C PHE A 45 -15.05 -8.18 -1.37
N GLY A 46 -15.31 -9.47 -1.62
CA GLY A 46 -15.79 -10.01 -2.90
C GLY A 46 -14.79 -9.87 -4.04
N ILE A 47 -13.49 -9.79 -3.74
CA ILE A 47 -12.43 -9.56 -4.74
C ILE A 47 -11.27 -10.53 -4.57
N GLY A 48 -10.52 -10.75 -5.64
CA GLY A 48 -9.29 -11.54 -5.60
C GLY A 48 -8.15 -10.85 -4.85
N VAL A 49 -7.19 -11.66 -4.38
CA VAL A 49 -6.02 -11.21 -3.58
C VAL A 49 -5.22 -10.12 -4.28
N LEU A 50 -5.02 -10.24 -5.60
CA LEU A 50 -4.26 -9.25 -6.37
C LEU A 50 -4.94 -7.88 -6.35
N ARG A 51 -6.26 -7.85 -6.63
CA ARG A 51 -7.05 -6.61 -6.61
C ARG A 51 -7.10 -6.01 -5.21
N TYR A 52 -7.24 -6.84 -4.18
CA TYR A 52 -7.14 -6.40 -2.79
C TYR A 52 -5.80 -5.74 -2.49
N ARG A 53 -4.68 -6.37 -2.87
CA ARG A 53 -3.34 -5.81 -2.66
C ARG A 53 -3.14 -4.48 -3.39
N GLN A 54 -3.61 -4.36 -4.63
CA GLN A 54 -3.55 -3.09 -5.37
C GLN A 54 -4.32 -1.97 -4.66
N GLN A 55 -5.56 -2.25 -4.24
CA GLN A 55 -6.38 -1.28 -3.51
C GLN A 55 -5.78 -0.92 -2.15
N LEU A 56 -5.23 -1.90 -1.43
CA LEU A 56 -4.53 -1.67 -0.17
C LEU A 56 -3.30 -0.78 -0.37
N MET A 57 -2.48 -1.04 -1.40
CA MET A 57 -1.28 -0.22 -1.66
C MET A 57 -1.65 1.21 -2.08
N ALA A 58 -2.76 1.40 -2.80
CA ALA A 58 -3.30 2.72 -3.09
C ALA A 58 -3.77 3.42 -1.80
N ALA A 59 -4.46 2.70 -0.90
CA ALA A 59 -4.89 3.24 0.38
C ALA A 59 -3.71 3.68 1.27
N VAL A 60 -2.61 2.91 1.31
CA VAL A 60 -1.40 3.22 2.10
C VAL A 60 -0.69 4.50 1.63
N ARG A 61 -0.79 4.83 0.33
CA ARG A 61 -0.22 6.06 -0.24
C ARG A 61 -1.02 7.31 0.14
N HIS A 62 -2.23 7.16 0.65
CA HIS A 62 -3.06 8.26 1.09
C HIS A 62 -2.43 8.97 2.32
N PRO A 63 -2.38 10.31 2.38
CA PRO A 63 -1.79 11.02 3.51
C PRO A 63 -2.52 10.72 4.83
N GLY A 64 -3.85 10.62 4.80
CA GLY A 64 -4.66 10.24 5.96
C GLY A 64 -4.57 8.77 6.41
N ALA A 65 -3.88 7.89 5.67
CA ALA A 65 -3.78 6.46 6.00
C ALA A 65 -3.18 6.21 7.38
N GLU A 66 -2.14 6.97 7.73
CA GLU A 66 -1.40 6.78 8.99
C GLU A 66 -2.26 7.12 10.22
N ALA A 67 -3.20 8.06 10.09
CA ALA A 67 -4.15 8.38 11.17
C ALA A 67 -5.15 7.24 11.44
N ALA A 68 -5.47 6.44 10.42
CA ALA A 68 -6.41 5.33 10.56
C ALA A 68 -5.76 4.11 11.21
N GLU A 69 -4.58 3.70 10.73
CA GLU A 69 -3.90 2.48 11.18
C GLU A 69 -2.37 2.68 11.18
N PRO A 70 -1.81 3.37 12.19
CA PRO A 70 -0.44 3.88 12.15
C PRO A 70 0.63 2.79 12.04
N ALA A 71 0.51 1.72 12.82
CA ALA A 71 1.52 0.65 12.84
C ALA A 71 1.60 -0.12 11.51
N GLU A 72 0.44 -0.50 10.96
CA GLU A 72 0.37 -1.27 9.71
C GLU A 72 0.74 -0.40 8.51
N VAL A 73 0.30 0.87 8.47
CA VAL A 73 0.67 1.80 7.39
C VAL A 73 2.17 2.06 7.37
N ARG A 74 2.82 2.29 8.52
CA ARG A 74 4.29 2.43 8.60
C ARG A 74 5.02 1.18 8.12
N ARG A 75 4.51 -0.02 8.46
CA ARG A 75 5.08 -1.29 7.99
C ARG A 75 4.95 -1.44 6.47
N LEU A 76 3.78 -1.16 5.92
CA LEU A 76 3.50 -1.27 4.48
C LEU A 76 4.27 -0.21 3.67
N ARG A 77 4.39 1.03 4.17
CA ARG A 77 5.23 2.08 3.57
C ARG A 77 6.70 1.64 3.49
N ARG A 78 7.28 1.16 4.58
CA ARG A 78 8.65 0.61 4.57
C ARG A 78 8.84 -0.53 3.56
N LEU A 79 7.82 -1.38 3.38
CA LEU A 79 7.88 -2.46 2.38
C LEU A 79 7.81 -1.92 0.95
N LEU A 80 6.99 -0.90 0.69
CA LEU A 80 6.93 -0.19 -0.58
C LEU A 80 8.25 0.52 -0.89
N ASP A 81 8.82 1.22 0.08
CA ASP A 81 10.10 1.91 -0.07
C ASP A 81 11.19 0.90 -0.41
N ARG A 82 11.32 -0.21 0.33
CA ARG A 82 12.28 -1.29 0.02
C ARG A 82 12.11 -1.85 -1.39
N ARG A 83 10.88 -1.90 -1.92
CA ARG A 83 10.61 -2.36 -3.28
C ARG A 83 11.02 -1.30 -4.32
N ALA A 84 10.77 -0.03 -4.05
CA ALA A 84 11.23 1.07 -4.89
C ALA A 84 12.77 1.11 -4.97
N HIS A 85 13.45 0.95 -3.83
CA HIS A 85 14.92 0.92 -3.78
C HIS A 85 15.50 -0.33 -4.46
N ARG A 86 14.81 -1.48 -4.43
CA ARG A 86 15.22 -2.67 -5.18
C ARG A 86 14.97 -2.60 -6.68
N GLY A 87 13.99 -1.81 -7.13
CA GLY A 87 13.72 -1.58 -8.56
C GLY A 87 14.48 -0.40 -9.15
N GLY A 88 15.16 0.39 -8.31
CA GLY A 88 15.82 1.64 -8.66
C GLY A 88 17.34 1.57 -8.65
N VAL A 89 17.93 0.53 -9.24
CA VAL A 89 19.36 0.53 -9.61
C VAL A 89 19.52 -0.15 -10.97
N HIS A 90 19.30 0.63 -12.03
CA HIS A 90 20.16 0.58 -13.21
C HIS A 90 20.64 2.02 -13.40
N PRO A 91 21.86 2.39 -12.98
CA PRO A 91 22.41 3.66 -13.42
C PRO A 91 22.45 3.64 -14.96
N PRO A 92 22.15 4.76 -15.65
CA PRO A 92 22.46 4.85 -17.06
C PRO A 92 23.96 4.70 -17.18
N GLU A 93 24.41 3.68 -17.91
CA GLU A 93 25.80 3.56 -18.30
C GLU A 93 26.17 4.88 -18.98
N THR A 94 27.01 5.67 -18.30
CA THR A 94 27.64 6.84 -18.89
C THR A 94 28.47 6.32 -20.05
N ARG A 95 27.89 6.35 -21.25
CA ARG A 95 28.64 6.30 -22.50
C ARG A 95 29.60 7.50 -22.51
N SER A 96 30.84 7.22 -22.16
CA SER A 96 32.02 7.98 -22.50
C SER A 96 33.09 6.91 -22.70
N THR A 97 33.84 6.84 -23.79
CA THR A 97 33.98 7.57 -25.04
C THR A 97 34.64 6.57 -25.98
#